data_AF-A0A4P7YYK3-F1
#
_entry.id   AF-A0A4P7YYK3-F1
#
_cell.length_a   1.000
_cell.length_b   1.000
_cell.length_c   1.000
_cell.angle_alpha   90.00
_cell.angle_beta   90.00
_cell.angle_gamma   90.00
#
_symmetry.space_group_name_H-M   'P 1'
#
loop_
_entity.id
_entity.type
_entity.pdbx_description
1 polymer ?
#
loop_
_entity_poly.entity_id
_entity_poly.type
_entity_poly.pdbx_seq_one_letter_code
_entity_poly.pdbx_strand_id
1 'polypeptide(L)'
;MKTLEAAAADPEEAQERPRTAFKTALDFAMDVINDPDQSMDAKVRLAIAAMPFQHAKLEAVGTGKKERQQEEAKDLARNGKFSTPTGPRLAVNNGG
;
A
#
# COMPACT_ATOMS: atom_id res chain seq x y z
N MET A 1 -1.02 -34.54 53.66
CA MET A 1 0.15 -34.09 52.87
C MET A 1 -0.33 -33.10 51.82
N LYS A 2 0.14 -31.86 51.96
CA LYS A 2 0.19 -30.73 51.00
C LYS A 2 -0.96 -30.58 49.99
N THR A 3 -1.82 -29.62 50.31
CA THR A 3 -2.49 -28.72 49.39
C THR A 3 -1.51 -28.13 48.38
N LEU A 4 -1.88 -28.11 47.10
CA LEU A 4 -1.29 -27.23 46.09
C LEU A 4 -2.43 -26.60 45.30
N GLU A 5 -2.91 -25.54 45.93
CA GLU A 5 -3.52 -24.35 45.37
C GLU A 5 -2.89 -24.00 44.01
N ALA A 6 -3.61 -24.33 42.93
CA ALA A 6 -3.25 -23.85 41.60
C ALA A 6 -3.67 -22.39 41.52
N ALA A 7 -2.67 -21.55 41.75
CA ALA A 7 -2.57 -20.13 41.49
C ALA A 7 -3.71 -19.57 40.63
N ALA A 8 -4.57 -18.77 41.26
CA ALA A 8 -5.28 -17.71 40.59
C ALA A 8 -4.23 -16.89 39.81
N ALA A 9 -4.29 -16.93 38.49
CA ALA A 9 -3.61 -15.96 37.67
C ALA A 9 -4.40 -14.66 37.82
N ASP A 10 -3.87 -13.75 38.63
CA ASP A 10 -4.34 -12.38 38.80
C ASP A 10 -4.55 -11.71 37.43
N PRO A 11 -5.77 -11.28 37.06
CA PRO A 11 -5.99 -10.53 35.82
C PRO A 11 -5.71 -9.02 35.96
N GLU A 12 -5.07 -8.56 37.04
CA GLU A 12 -4.97 -7.11 37.34
C GLU A 12 -3.62 -6.44 37.05
N GLU A 13 -2.58 -7.15 36.57
CA GLU A 13 -1.25 -6.55 36.34
C GLU A 13 -0.94 -6.19 34.88
N ALA A 14 -1.94 -5.79 34.09
CA ALA A 14 -1.72 -5.22 32.74
C ALA A 14 -1.88 -3.68 32.69
N GLN A 15 -1.92 -3.00 33.84
CA GLN A 15 -2.10 -1.54 33.90
C GLN A 15 -0.92 -0.80 34.53
N GLU A 16 0.29 -0.99 34.02
CA GLU A 16 1.38 -0.04 34.28
C GLU A 16 2.22 0.20 33.04
N ARG A 17 1.74 1.07 32.13
CA ARG A 17 2.65 1.92 31.36
C ARG A 17 2.05 3.31 31.20
N PRO A 18 2.68 4.37 31.75
CA PRO A 18 2.53 5.70 31.16
C PRO A 18 3.24 5.68 29.81
N ARG A 19 2.52 5.25 28.76
CA ARG A 19 3.03 5.26 27.38
C ARG A 19 3.02 6.72 26.95
N THR A 20 4.15 7.39 27.22
CA THR A 20 4.63 8.66 26.68
C THR A 20 3.57 9.58 26.07
N ALA A 21 3.50 10.84 26.53
CA ALA A 21 2.77 11.90 25.82
C ALA A 21 2.95 11.77 24.30
N PHE A 22 1.90 11.28 23.62
CA PHE A 22 1.98 11.00 22.20
C PHE A 22 2.19 12.32 21.47
N LYS A 23 3.27 12.41 20.69
CA LYS A 23 3.59 13.63 19.95
C LYS A 23 2.67 13.79 18.75
N THR A 24 2.25 12.68 18.16
CA THR A 24 1.36 12.64 17.00
C THR A 24 0.28 11.57 17.16
N ALA A 25 -0.84 11.74 16.44
CA ALA A 25 -1.90 10.73 16.40
C ALA A 25 -1.43 9.40 15.78
N LEU A 26 -0.42 9.44 14.91
CA LEU A 26 0.18 8.25 14.32
C LEU A 26 0.95 7.43 15.37
N ASP A 27 1.66 8.09 16.28
CA ASP A 27 2.40 7.40 17.35
C ASP A 27 1.45 6.60 18.25
N PHE A 28 0.32 7.21 18.59
CA PHE A 28 -0.76 6.53 19.32
C PHE A 28 -1.32 5.35 18.52
N ALA A 29 -1.60 5.55 17.23
CA ALA A 29 -2.15 4.52 16.36
C ALA A 29 -1.21 3.30 16.26
N MET A 30 0.09 3.54 16.11
CA MET A 30 1.11 2.49 16.02
C MET A 30 1.24 1.71 17.34
N ASP A 31 1.15 2.39 18.49
CA ASP A 31 1.18 1.71 19.80
C ASP A 31 -0.03 0.78 19.97
N VAL A 32 -1.23 1.24 19.63
CA VAL A 32 -2.47 0.45 19.74
C VAL A 32 -2.47 -0.76 18.80
N ILE A 33 -1.97 -0.62 17.57
CA ILE A 33 -1.95 -1.71 16.59
C ILE A 33 -0.93 -2.80 16.98
N ASN A 34 0.26 -2.38 17.44
CA ASN A 34 1.36 -3.28 17.75
C ASN A 34 1.20 -4.02 19.09
N ASP A 35 0.35 -3.52 19.99
CA ASP A 35 0.08 -4.16 21.28
C ASP A 35 -0.76 -5.44 21.09
N PRO A 36 -0.24 -6.64 21.44
CA PRO A 36 -0.96 -7.90 21.28
C PRO A 36 -2.14 -8.04 22.25
N ASP A 37 -2.11 -7.35 23.39
CA ASP A 37 -3.13 -7.46 24.44
C ASP A 37 -4.32 -6.52 24.19
N GLN A 38 -4.19 -5.61 23.22
CA GLN A 38 -5.29 -4.71 22.84
C GLN A 38 -6.40 -5.43 22.09
N SER A 39 -7.63 -5.12 22.49
CA SER A 39 -8.83 -5.67 21.86
C SER A 39 -8.87 -5.40 20.35
N MET A 40 -9.31 -6.40 19.58
CA MET A 40 -9.46 -6.27 18.13
C MET A 40 -10.41 -5.10 17.76
N ASP A 41 -11.44 -4.88 18.56
CA ASP A 41 -12.40 -3.79 18.36
C ASP A 41 -11.73 -2.40 18.41
N ALA A 42 -10.81 -2.18 19.36
CA ALA A 42 -10.04 -0.93 19.43
C ALA A 42 -9.20 -0.70 18.15
N LYS A 43 -8.58 -1.78 17.63
CA LYS A 43 -7.79 -1.72 16.39
C LYS A 43 -8.66 -1.44 15.16
N VAL A 44 -9.86 -2.04 15.10
CA VAL A 44 -10.83 -1.81 14.01
C VAL A 44 -11.33 -0.37 14.03
N ARG A 45 -11.69 0.18 15.19
CA ARG A 45 -12.12 1.58 15.32
C ARG A 45 -11.06 2.55 14.84
N LEU A 46 -9.80 2.29 15.17
CA LEU A 46 -8.66 3.08 14.69
C LEU A 46 -8.49 2.97 13.17
N ALA A 47 -8.58 1.77 12.61
CA ALA A 47 -8.50 1.56 11.16
C ALA A 47 -9.61 2.34 10.43
N ILE A 48 -10.84 2.33 10.95
CA ILE A 48 -11.96 3.10 10.40
C ILE A 48 -11.66 4.60 10.39
N ALA A 49 -11.09 5.13 11.47
CA ALA A 49 -10.69 6.54 11.54
C ALA A 49 -9.56 6.90 10.57
N ALA A 50 -8.68 5.94 10.23
CA ALA A 50 -7.56 6.16 9.32
C ALA A 50 -7.93 6.03 7.83
N MET A 51 -8.98 5.27 7.49
CA MET A 51 -9.41 5.04 6.10
C MET A 51 -9.54 6.31 5.23
N PRO A 52 -10.11 7.44 5.71
CA PRO A 52 -10.28 8.64 4.89
C PRO A 52 -8.97 9.31 4.47
N PHE A 53 -7.89 9.07 5.21
CA PHE A 53 -6.58 9.68 4.98
C PHE A 53 -5.63 8.77 4.19
N GLN A 54 -6.12 7.59 3.79
CA GLN A 54 -5.34 6.65 3.00
C GLN A 54 -5.39 7.04 1.52
N HIS A 55 -4.25 7.43 0.95
CA HIS A 55 -4.13 7.65 -0.49
C HIS A 55 -4.01 6.31 -1.23
N ALA A 56 -4.58 6.25 -2.44
CA ALA A 56 -4.42 5.08 -3.30
C ALA A 56 -2.94 4.84 -3.62
N LYS A 57 -2.49 3.59 -3.51
CA LYS A 57 -1.14 3.20 -3.93
C LYS A 57 -1.04 3.42 -5.45
N LEU A 58 -0.04 4.18 -5.90
CA LEU A 58 0.14 4.55 -7.32
C LEU A 58 0.15 3.35 -8.28
N GLU A 59 0.66 2.20 -7.83
CA GLU A 59 0.63 0.94 -8.59
C GLU A 59 -0.79 0.52 -9.00
N ALA A 60 -1.81 0.91 -8.25
CA ALA A 60 -3.21 0.59 -8.54
C ALA A 60 -3.88 1.61 -9.48
N VAL A 61 -3.26 2.78 -9.75
CA VAL A 61 -3.89 3.91 -10.45
C VAL A 61 -3.16 4.30 -11.75
N GLY A 62 -1.93 3.82 -11.97
CA GLY A 62 -1.26 4.01 -13.26
C GLY A 62 0.18 3.51 -13.32
N THR A 63 0.66 3.35 -14.55
CA THR A 63 2.04 3.00 -14.89
C THR A 63 3.02 4.02 -14.29
N GLY A 64 4.15 3.53 -13.79
CA GLY A 64 5.13 4.38 -13.11
C GLY A 64 5.66 5.48 -14.04
N LYS A 65 6.24 6.56 -13.49
CA LYS A 65 6.78 7.68 -14.31
C LYS A 65 7.68 7.22 -15.48
N LYS A 66 8.45 6.15 -15.25
CA LYS A 66 9.32 5.54 -16.28
C LYS A 66 8.53 4.80 -17.36
N GLU A 67 7.53 4.03 -16.98
CA GLU A 67 6.66 3.33 -17.93
C GLU A 67 5.83 4.31 -18.74
N ARG A 68 5.29 5.36 -18.10
CA ARG A 68 4.58 6.44 -18.79
C ARG A 68 5.44 7.13 -19.84
N GLN A 69 6.70 7.44 -19.52
CA GLN A 69 7.64 8.01 -20.50
C GLN A 69 7.91 7.06 -21.67
N GLN A 70 8.00 5.75 -21.41
CA GLN A 70 8.18 4.77 -22.47
C GLN A 70 6.92 4.64 -23.35
N GLU A 71 5.73 4.65 -22.76
CA GLU A 71 4.46 4.62 -23.49
C GLU A 71 4.29 5.87 -24.35
N GLU A 72 4.54 7.06 -23.79
CA GLU A 72 4.51 8.33 -24.53
C GLU A 72 5.53 8.32 -25.68
N ALA A 73 6.75 7.80 -25.46
CA ALA A 73 7.75 7.66 -26.52
C ALA A 73 7.32 6.68 -27.62
N LYS A 74 6.71 5.54 -27.26
CA LYS A 74 6.18 4.55 -28.22
C LYS A 74 5.04 5.14 -29.05
N ASP A 75 4.12 5.87 -28.43
CA ASP A 75 3.00 6.51 -29.12
C ASP A 75 3.49 7.61 -30.07
N LEU A 76 4.46 8.41 -29.64
CA LEU A 76 5.10 9.41 -30.51
C LEU A 76 5.87 8.78 -31.67
N ALA A 77 6.53 7.64 -31.45
CA ALA A 77 7.22 6.92 -32.51
C ALA A 77 6.25 6.30 -33.55
N ARG A 78 5.04 5.89 -33.12
CA ARG A 78 4.04 5.29 -34.02
C ARG A 78 3.22 6.32 -34.78
N ASN A 79 2.79 7.39 -34.11
CA ASN A 79 1.76 8.31 -34.61
C ASN A 79 2.23 9.77 -34.67
N GLY A 80 3.43 10.08 -34.21
CA GLY A 80 3.94 11.44 -34.12
C GLY A 80 4.58 11.94 -35.41
N LYS A 81 4.98 13.22 -35.38
CA LYS A 81 5.69 13.91 -36.47
C LYS A 81 6.99 13.21 -36.90
N PHE A 82 7.56 12.37 -36.04
CA PHE A 82 8.78 11.59 -36.27
C PHE A 82 8.50 10.11 -36.59
N SER A 83 7.25 9.75 -36.92
CA SER A 83 6.90 8.42 -37.39
C SER A 83 7.69 8.05 -38.64
N THR A 84 8.17 6.81 -38.70
CA THR A 84 8.80 6.27 -39.91
C THR A 84 7.76 6.15 -41.04
N PRO A 85 8.03 6.71 -42.24
CA PRO A 85 7.12 6.59 -43.36
C PRO A 85 7.05 5.14 -43.85
N THR A 86 5.88 4.73 -44.34
CA THR A 86 5.69 3.38 -44.88
C THR A 86 6.57 3.19 -46.12
N GLY A 87 7.34 2.10 -46.14
CA GLY A 87 8.25 1.80 -47.25
C GLY A 87 7.50 1.64 -48.58
N PRO A 88 8.15 1.97 -49.72
CA PRO A 88 7.55 1.85 -51.03
C PRO A 88 7.17 0.40 -51.32
N ARG A 89 5.98 0.20 -51.91
CA ARG A 89 5.52 -1.12 -52.32
C ARG A 89 6.19 -1.52 -53.63
N LEU A 90 6.73 -2.73 -53.69
CA LEU A 90 7.19 -3.34 -54.94
C LEU A 90 6.00 -3.51 -55.88
N ALA A 91 5.96 -2.73 -56.96
CA ALA A 91 5.06 -2.97 -58.07
C ALA A 91 5.68 -4.05 -58.96
N VAL A 92 5.23 -5.30 -58.79
CA VAL A 92 5.64 -6.41 -59.65
C VAL A 92 4.83 -6.33 -60.95
N ASN A 93 5.41 -5.75 -61.99
CA ASN A 93 4.86 -5.79 -63.35
C ASN A 93 5.43 -7.01 -64.08
N ASN A 94 4.86 -8.19 -63.85
CA ASN A 94 5.10 -9.35 -64.71
C ASN A 94 4.16 -9.26 -65.92
N GLY A 95 4.55 -8.45 -66.90
CA GLY A 95 3.96 -8.48 -68.24
C GLY A 95 4.47 -9.72 -68.98
N GLY A 96 3.55 -10.46 -69.59
CA GLY A 96 3.78 -11.75 -70.25
C GLY A 96 4.55 -11.71 -71.55
#